data_AF-H0EPM4-F1
#
_entry.id   AF-H0EPM4-F1
#
_cell.length_a   1.000
_cell.length_b   1.000
_cell.length_c   1.000
_cell.angle_alpha   90.00
_cell.angle_beta   90.00
_cell.angle_gamma   90.00
#
_symmetry.space_group_name_H-M   'P 1'
#
loop_
_entity.id
_entity.type
_entity.pdbx_description
1 polymer ?
#
loop_
_entity_poly.entity_id
_entity_poly.type
_entity_poly.pdbx_seq_one_letter_code
_entity_poly.pdbx_strand_id
1 'polypeptide(L)'
;MEDQLSKWFRLAEIWGAVMLIDEADVYLEKRQLSDLQRNSLVSVFLRTMEYYRGILFLTTNRVGHFDDAFVSRIHVVIHYPKFSDRDRNDIWKQFFKKLEDERSRDISISRGARKFVLEDKEMLHIQWNGREIRNAFQTAVALAEYRFLKQTDKEPGDKARLEEEDFHNVCEMAGAFRKYLKGVALGADEDQRAINERTRNDVGGEW
;
A
#
# COMPACT_ATOMS: atom_id res chain seq x y z
N MET A 1 2.54 -27.81 -8.17
CA MET A 1 2.81 -26.54 -7.45
C MET A 1 3.88 -26.75 -6.38
N GLU A 2 3.79 -27.84 -5.61
CA GLU A 2 4.79 -28.25 -4.60
C GLU A 2 6.23 -28.36 -5.16
N ASP A 3 6.40 -28.94 -6.36
CA ASP A 3 7.71 -29.03 -7.03
C ASP A 3 8.30 -27.67 -7.39
N GLN A 4 7.44 -26.70 -7.74
CA GLN A 4 7.87 -25.35 -8.10
C GLN A 4 8.34 -24.60 -6.85
N LEU A 5 7.58 -24.68 -5.75
CA LEU A 5 7.96 -24.06 -4.49
C LEU A 5 9.30 -24.62 -4.00
N SER A 6 9.44 -25.94 -3.97
CA SER A 6 10.68 -26.61 -3.56
C SER A 6 11.88 -26.23 -4.44
N LYS A 7 11.65 -26.10 -5.76
CA LYS A 7 12.68 -25.63 -6.70
C LYS A 7 13.16 -24.22 -6.37
N TRP A 8 12.24 -23.28 -6.12
CA TRP A 8 12.61 -21.90 -5.82
C TRP A 8 13.37 -21.78 -4.50
N PHE A 9 12.95 -22.53 -3.47
CA PHE A 9 13.64 -22.57 -2.18
C PHE A 9 15.07 -23.11 -2.35
N ARG A 10 15.23 -24.21 -3.09
CA ARG A 10 16.55 -24.76 -3.39
C ARG A 10 17.44 -23.78 -4.18
N LEU A 11 16.88 -23.07 -5.15
CA LEU A 11 17.64 -22.09 -5.93
C LEU A 11 18.09 -20.91 -5.07
N ALA A 12 17.21 -20.38 -4.22
CA ALA A 12 17.55 -19.30 -3.30
C ALA A 12 18.64 -19.71 -2.30
N GLU A 13 18.57 -20.94 -1.79
CA GLU A 13 19.62 -21.50 -0.92
C GLU A 13 20.97 -21.62 -1.65
N ILE A 14 20.98 -22.20 -2.87
CA ILE A 14 22.21 -22.34 -3.67
C ILE A 14 22.85 -20.99 -3.98
N TRP A 15 22.03 -19.97 -4.25
CA TRP A 15 22.52 -18.63 -4.58
C TRP A 15 22.79 -17.74 -3.36
N GLY A 16 22.47 -18.20 -2.14
CA GLY A 16 22.50 -17.36 -0.94
C GLY A 16 21.58 -16.13 -1.06
N ALA A 17 20.49 -16.25 -1.82
CA ALA A 17 19.58 -15.17 -2.12
C ALA A 17 18.52 -14.99 -1.00
N VAL A 18 18.08 -13.74 -0.82
CA VAL A 18 16.91 -13.45 -0.01
C VAL A 18 15.65 -13.78 -0.82
N MET A 19 14.79 -14.64 -0.29
CA MET A 19 13.51 -14.97 -0.90
C MET A 19 12.42 -14.04 -0.36
N LEU A 20 11.59 -13.50 -1.25
CA LEU A 20 10.37 -12.75 -0.89
C LEU A 20 9.16 -13.49 -1.46
N ILE A 21 8.18 -13.78 -0.60
CA ILE A 21 6.86 -14.23 -1.02
C ILE A 21 5.88 -13.11 -0.67
N ASP A 22 5.40 -12.44 -1.71
CA ASP A 22 4.44 -11.36 -1.59
C ASP A 22 3.01 -11.94 -1.53
N GLU A 23 2.13 -11.31 -0.76
CA GLU A 23 0.73 -11.72 -0.60
C GLU A 23 0.60 -13.21 -0.22
N ALA A 24 1.34 -13.62 0.81
CA ALA A 24 1.39 -15.01 1.24
C ALA A 24 0.08 -15.48 1.92
N ASP A 25 -0.97 -14.65 1.99
CA ASP A 25 -2.21 -14.92 2.72
C ASP A 25 -2.87 -16.26 2.33
N VAL A 26 -2.82 -16.64 1.05
CA VAL A 26 -3.26 -17.97 0.56
C VAL A 26 -2.62 -19.12 1.34
N TYR A 27 -1.36 -18.99 1.72
CA TYR A 27 -0.58 -19.98 2.48
C TYR A 27 -0.72 -19.83 4.00
N LEU A 28 -1.28 -18.71 4.48
CA LEU A 28 -1.31 -18.32 5.88
C LEU A 28 -2.67 -18.48 6.56
N GLU A 29 -3.78 -18.45 5.80
CA GLU A 29 -5.10 -18.60 6.41
C GLU A 29 -5.32 -20.01 6.97
N LYS A 30 -6.15 -20.09 8.02
CA LYS A 30 -6.55 -21.35 8.66
C LYS A 30 -7.09 -22.37 7.66
N ARG A 31 -6.68 -23.61 7.86
CA ARG A 31 -7.17 -24.78 7.13
C ARG A 31 -8.69 -24.86 7.20
N GLN A 32 -9.32 -25.06 6.05
CA GLN A 32 -10.77 -25.27 5.95
C GLN A 32 -11.06 -26.73 5.63
N LEU A 33 -12.02 -27.35 6.33
CA LEU A 33 -12.40 -28.76 6.12
C LEU A 33 -12.86 -29.04 4.67
N SER A 34 -13.38 -28.02 3.98
CA SER A 34 -13.90 -28.10 2.62
C SER A 34 -12.82 -28.00 1.52
N ASP A 35 -11.59 -27.58 1.84
CA ASP A 35 -10.56 -27.30 0.84
C ASP A 35 -9.29 -28.14 1.04
N LEU A 36 -9.37 -29.39 0.58
CA LEU A 36 -8.27 -30.36 0.67
C LEU A 36 -7.04 -29.93 -0.17
N GLN A 37 -7.24 -29.28 -1.31
CA GLN A 37 -6.15 -28.85 -2.18
C GLN A 37 -5.33 -27.75 -1.52
N ARG A 38 -6.00 -26.74 -0.96
CA ARG A 38 -5.35 -25.67 -0.22
C ARG A 38 -4.66 -26.19 1.04
N ASN A 39 -5.29 -27.09 1.79
CA ASN A 39 -4.68 -27.67 2.98
C ASN A 39 -3.39 -28.45 2.66
N SER A 40 -3.33 -29.13 1.50
CA SER A 40 -2.09 -29.76 1.01
C SER A 40 -1.01 -28.71 0.76
N LEU A 41 -1.36 -27.63 0.06
CA LEU A 41 -0.44 -26.54 -0.25
C LEU A 41 0.13 -25.87 1.01
N VAL A 42 -0.72 -25.56 1.99
CA VAL A 42 -0.32 -25.01 3.30
C VAL A 42 0.60 -25.98 4.04
N SER A 43 0.29 -27.29 4.00
CA SER A 43 1.11 -28.31 4.65
C SER A 43 2.50 -28.44 4.02
N VAL A 44 2.60 -28.38 2.70
CA VAL A 44 3.90 -28.37 2.01
C VAL A 44 4.64 -27.08 2.28
N PHE A 45 3.96 -25.94 2.28
CA PHE A 45 4.58 -24.65 2.59
C PHE A 45 5.22 -24.63 3.98
N LEU A 46 4.47 -25.04 5.01
CA LEU A 46 4.97 -25.15 6.40
C LEU A 46 6.20 -26.06 6.50
N ARG A 47 6.17 -27.21 5.81
CA ARG A 47 7.31 -28.13 5.78
C ARG A 47 8.53 -27.49 5.11
N THR A 48 8.34 -26.85 3.97
CA THR A 48 9.44 -26.22 3.24
C THR A 48 10.09 -25.10 4.05
N MET A 49 9.29 -24.28 4.76
CA MET A 49 9.83 -23.25 5.65
C MET A 49 10.65 -23.82 6.80
N GLU A 50 10.24 -24.95 7.39
CA GLU A 50 10.93 -25.57 8.52
C GLU A 50 12.36 -26.02 8.17
N TYR A 51 12.57 -26.47 6.93
CA TYR A 51 13.88 -26.93 6.46
C TYR A 51 14.66 -25.89 5.65
N TYR A 52 14.09 -24.71 5.40
CA TYR A 52 14.73 -23.70 4.56
C TYR A 52 15.91 -23.05 5.27
N ARG A 53 17.11 -23.15 4.65
CA ARG A 53 18.36 -22.59 5.18
C ARG A 53 18.74 -21.29 4.49
N GLY A 54 17.81 -20.34 4.47
CA GLY A 54 18.01 -19.03 3.86
C GLY A 54 17.17 -17.95 4.52
N ILE A 55 17.25 -16.72 4.01
CA ILE A 55 16.43 -15.60 4.49
C ILE A 55 15.14 -15.59 3.68
N LEU A 56 14.01 -15.67 4.38
CA LEU A 56 12.67 -15.62 3.80
C LEU A 56 11.91 -14.42 4.37
N PHE A 57 11.48 -13.53 3.47
CA PHE A 57 10.52 -12.48 3.76
C PHE A 57 9.14 -12.89 3.24
N LEU A 58 8.14 -12.64 4.08
CA LEU A 58 6.74 -12.86 3.75
C LEU A 58 6.00 -11.55 3.95
N THR A 59 5.13 -11.21 3.02
CA THR A 59 4.19 -10.10 3.19
C THR A 59 2.77 -10.68 3.26
N THR A 60 1.92 -10.06 4.06
CA THR A 60 0.49 -10.40 4.07
C THR A 60 -0.33 -9.19 4.50
N ASN A 61 -1.50 -9.06 3.91
CA ASN A 61 -2.51 -8.06 4.29
C ASN A 61 -3.55 -8.62 5.28
N ARG A 62 -3.51 -9.93 5.56
CA ARG A 62 -4.52 -10.71 6.30
C ARG A 62 -3.90 -11.45 7.49
N VAL A 63 -3.65 -10.72 8.57
CA VAL A 63 -3.05 -11.28 9.79
C VAL A 63 -4.07 -11.95 10.72
N GLY A 64 -5.37 -11.68 10.58
CA GLY A 64 -6.43 -12.20 11.47
C GLY A 64 -6.68 -13.71 11.41
N HIS A 65 -6.14 -14.40 10.38
CA HIS A 65 -6.39 -15.83 10.14
C HIS A 65 -5.14 -16.69 10.15
N PHE A 66 -4.04 -16.24 10.77
CA PHE A 66 -2.85 -17.08 10.85
C PHE A 66 -3.16 -18.42 11.54
N ASP A 67 -2.63 -19.50 10.97
CA ASP A 67 -2.45 -20.78 11.65
C ASP A 67 -1.36 -20.62 12.72
N ASP A 68 -1.61 -21.01 13.96
CA ASP A 68 -0.64 -20.91 15.06
C ASP A 68 0.66 -21.69 14.74
N ALA A 69 0.56 -22.76 13.96
CA ALA A 69 1.72 -23.52 13.46
C ALA A 69 2.62 -22.66 12.55
N PHE A 70 2.04 -21.68 11.86
CA PHE A 70 2.77 -20.75 11.03
C PHE A 70 3.59 -19.76 11.86
N VAL A 71 2.95 -19.13 12.84
CA VAL A 71 3.56 -18.10 13.69
C VAL A 71 4.77 -18.67 14.44
N SER A 72 4.69 -19.93 14.89
CA SER A 72 5.81 -20.62 15.56
C SER A 72 7.10 -20.74 14.73
N ARG A 73 7.02 -20.57 13.39
CA ARG A 73 8.15 -20.66 12.45
C ARG A 73 8.64 -19.29 11.96
N ILE A 74 7.98 -18.21 12.36
CA ILE A 74 8.42 -16.84 12.06
C ILE A 74 9.33 -16.35 13.18
N HIS A 75 10.57 -16.04 12.84
CA HIS A 75 11.54 -15.49 13.79
C HIS A 75 11.30 -14.02 14.12
N VAL A 76 10.83 -13.23 13.15
CA VAL A 76 10.61 -11.78 13.28
C VAL A 76 9.32 -11.38 12.58
N VAL A 77 8.47 -10.65 13.29
CA VAL A 77 7.24 -10.06 12.74
C VAL A 77 7.41 -8.55 12.69
N ILE A 78 7.22 -7.95 11.51
CA ILE A 78 7.22 -6.50 11.31
C ILE A 78 5.79 -6.05 11.05
N HIS A 79 5.20 -5.37 12.03
CA HIS A 79 3.87 -4.79 11.90
C HIS A 79 3.96 -3.38 11.29
N TYR A 80 3.26 -3.16 10.18
CA TYR A 80 3.02 -1.85 9.59
C TYR A 80 1.63 -1.33 10.00
N PRO A 81 1.51 -0.49 11.05
CA PRO A 81 0.23 0.06 11.45
C PRO A 81 -0.29 1.07 10.41
N LYS A 82 -1.57 1.43 10.52
CA LYS A 82 -2.12 2.57 9.77
C LYS A 82 -1.33 3.83 10.12
N PHE A 83 -1.11 4.67 9.12
CA PHE A 83 -0.41 5.94 9.31
C PHE A 83 -1.16 6.86 10.28
N SER A 84 -0.40 7.51 11.16
CA SER A 84 -0.83 8.70 11.87
C SER A 84 -0.82 9.92 10.92
N ASP A 85 -1.45 11.00 11.34
CA ASP A 85 -1.43 12.25 10.56
C ASP A 85 -0.02 12.79 10.39
N ARG A 86 0.85 12.57 11.38
CA ARG A 86 2.27 12.90 11.30
C ARG A 86 2.97 12.09 10.22
N ASP A 87 2.76 10.77 10.19
CA ASP A 87 3.39 9.90 9.18
C ASP A 87 2.97 10.31 7.76
N ARG A 88 1.67 10.60 7.57
CA ARG A 88 1.17 11.11 6.28
C ARG A 88 1.85 12.42 5.89
N ASN A 89 1.97 13.36 6.82
CA ASN A 89 2.61 14.66 6.60
C ASN A 89 4.09 14.49 6.20
N ASP A 90 4.81 13.60 6.86
CA ASP A 90 6.22 13.30 6.55
C ASP A 90 6.37 12.66 5.16
N ILE A 91 5.46 11.75 4.77
CA ILE A 91 5.43 11.16 3.44
C ILE A 91 5.16 12.24 2.36
N TRP A 92 4.19 13.14 2.57
CA TRP A 92 3.92 14.24 1.65
C TRP A 92 5.14 15.16 1.48
N LYS A 93 5.80 15.54 2.59
CA LYS A 93 7.04 16.32 2.54
C LYS A 93 8.13 15.60 1.75
N GLN A 94 8.27 14.28 1.92
CA GLN A 94 9.24 13.49 1.17
C GLN A 94 8.94 13.50 -0.34
N PHE A 95 7.68 13.41 -0.75
CA PHE A 95 7.29 13.51 -2.16
C PHE A 95 7.57 14.90 -2.75
N PHE A 96 7.24 15.97 -2.03
CA PHE A 96 7.58 17.32 -2.46
C PHE A 96 9.09 17.50 -2.61
N LYS A 97 9.87 17.08 -1.61
CA LYS A 97 11.33 17.16 -1.65
C LYS A 97 11.89 16.38 -2.84
N LYS A 98 11.43 15.14 -3.04
CA LYS A 98 11.85 14.30 -4.16
C LYS A 98 11.56 14.98 -5.51
N LEU A 99 10.39 15.61 -5.65
CA LEU A 99 10.03 16.32 -6.88
C LEU A 99 10.96 17.52 -7.14
N GLU A 100 11.35 18.26 -6.12
CA GLU A 100 12.32 19.37 -6.24
C GLU A 100 13.72 18.85 -6.59
N ASP A 101 14.18 17.82 -5.89
CA ASP A 101 15.51 17.24 -6.07
C ASP A 101 15.67 16.66 -7.49
N GLU A 102 14.66 15.95 -7.99
CA GLU A 102 14.72 15.24 -9.27
C GLU A 102 14.26 16.09 -10.47
N ARG A 103 13.33 17.04 -10.27
CA ARG A 103 12.59 17.70 -11.37
C ARG A 103 12.45 19.22 -11.24
N SER A 104 13.28 19.88 -10.42
CA SER A 104 13.29 21.37 -10.29
C SER A 104 13.47 22.14 -11.60
N ARG A 105 13.97 21.50 -12.67
CA ARG A 105 14.07 22.09 -14.01
C ARG A 105 12.77 22.07 -14.80
N ASP A 106 11.85 21.17 -14.49
CA ASP A 106 10.64 20.95 -15.28
C ASP A 106 9.39 21.45 -14.54
N ILE A 107 9.39 21.35 -13.21
CA ILE A 107 8.24 21.69 -12.38
C ILE A 107 8.66 22.43 -11.10
N SER A 108 7.83 23.40 -10.72
CA SER A 108 7.92 24.13 -9.46
C SER A 108 6.70 23.86 -8.58
N ILE A 109 6.84 23.96 -7.26
CA ILE A 109 5.74 23.72 -6.32
C ILE A 109 5.34 25.05 -5.70
N SER A 110 4.06 25.40 -5.76
CA SER A 110 3.57 26.63 -5.16
C SER A 110 3.49 26.52 -3.64
N ARG A 111 3.58 27.67 -2.94
CA ARG A 111 3.35 27.72 -1.49
C ARG A 111 1.93 27.29 -1.13
N GLY A 112 0.95 27.59 -1.99
CA GLY A 112 -0.45 27.18 -1.82
C GLY A 112 -0.58 25.65 -1.83
N ALA A 113 0.03 24.98 -2.80
CA ALA A 113 0.04 23.52 -2.87
C ALA A 113 0.60 22.86 -1.60
N ARG A 114 1.73 23.37 -1.08
CA ARG A 114 2.31 22.86 0.17
C ARG A 114 1.40 23.10 1.36
N LYS A 115 0.86 24.32 1.48
CA LYS A 115 -0.01 24.69 2.59
C LYS A 115 -1.27 23.83 2.59
N PHE A 116 -1.91 23.67 1.44
CA PHE A 116 -3.08 22.82 1.27
C PHE A 116 -2.79 21.38 1.71
N VAL A 117 -1.74 20.76 1.17
CA VAL A 117 -1.45 19.36 1.48
C VAL A 117 -1.07 19.11 2.95
N LEU A 118 -0.42 20.06 3.61
CA LEU A 118 0.16 19.88 4.95
C LEU A 118 -0.69 20.45 6.09
N GLU A 119 -1.56 21.42 5.81
CA GLU A 119 -2.30 22.18 6.84
C GLU A 119 -3.82 22.19 6.61
N ASP A 120 -4.31 21.89 5.41
CA ASP A 120 -5.74 21.94 5.14
C ASP A 120 -6.51 20.83 5.88
N LYS A 121 -7.66 21.21 6.46
CA LYS A 121 -8.45 20.30 7.29
C LYS A 121 -9.10 19.18 6.47
N GLU A 122 -9.61 19.49 5.28
CA GLU A 122 -10.23 18.48 4.43
C GLU A 122 -9.18 17.47 3.99
N MET A 123 -8.00 17.94 3.59
CA MET A 123 -6.90 17.06 3.22
C MET A 123 -6.42 16.16 4.36
N LEU A 124 -6.31 16.70 5.58
CA LEU A 124 -5.90 15.94 6.77
C LEU A 124 -6.96 14.93 7.22
N HIS A 125 -8.25 15.22 7.03
CA HIS A 125 -9.32 14.28 7.33
C HIS A 125 -9.31 13.04 6.43
N ILE A 126 -8.71 13.14 5.25
CA ILE A 126 -8.60 11.99 4.36
C ILE A 126 -7.51 11.05 4.89
N GLN A 127 -7.93 9.89 5.40
CA GLN A 127 -7.02 8.84 5.88
C GLN A 127 -6.34 8.09 4.73
N TRP A 128 -5.53 8.79 3.94
CA TRP A 128 -4.79 8.20 2.85
C TRP A 128 -3.77 7.16 3.35
N ASN A 129 -3.68 6.03 2.65
CA ASN A 129 -2.57 5.09 2.78
C ASN A 129 -1.40 5.48 1.84
N GLY A 130 -0.25 4.81 1.99
CA GLY A 130 0.95 5.19 1.24
C GLY A 130 0.83 5.06 -0.28
N ARG A 131 0.05 4.09 -0.78
CA ARG A 131 -0.22 3.96 -2.22
C ARG A 131 -1.11 5.09 -2.70
N GLU A 132 -2.15 5.42 -1.94
CA GLU A 132 -3.05 6.50 -2.31
C GLU A 132 -2.35 7.87 -2.29
N ILE A 133 -1.53 8.17 -1.27
CA ILE A 133 -0.72 9.40 -1.22
C ILE A 133 0.16 9.51 -2.48
N ARG A 134 0.87 8.43 -2.84
CA ARG A 134 1.71 8.40 -4.04
C ARG A 134 0.90 8.67 -5.31
N ASN A 135 -0.22 7.97 -5.47
CA ASN A 135 -1.06 8.10 -6.66
C ASN A 135 -1.69 9.50 -6.76
N ALA A 136 -2.14 10.05 -5.63
CA ALA A 136 -2.68 11.40 -5.55
C ALA A 136 -1.62 12.44 -5.93
N PHE A 137 -0.40 12.31 -5.39
CA PHE A 137 0.71 13.19 -5.73
C PHE A 137 1.07 13.12 -7.23
N GLN A 138 1.18 11.91 -7.78
CA GLN A 138 1.50 11.71 -9.19
C GLN A 138 0.41 12.27 -10.12
N THR A 139 -0.86 12.08 -9.75
CA THR A 139 -1.99 12.65 -10.49
C THR A 139 -1.95 14.18 -10.44
N ALA A 140 -1.69 14.79 -9.28
CA ALA A 140 -1.59 16.25 -9.17
C ALA A 140 -0.43 16.81 -10.02
N VAL A 141 0.72 16.14 -10.04
CA VAL A 141 1.85 16.49 -10.93
C VAL A 141 1.45 16.39 -12.40
N ALA A 142 0.77 15.31 -12.80
CA ALA A 142 0.32 15.13 -14.18
C ALA A 142 -0.71 16.20 -14.59
N LEU A 143 -1.62 16.61 -13.69
CA LEU A 143 -2.56 17.71 -13.93
C LEU A 143 -1.84 19.04 -14.14
N ALA A 144 -0.85 19.35 -13.29
CA ALA A 144 -0.03 20.55 -13.40
C ALA A 144 0.73 20.60 -14.75
N GLU A 145 1.31 19.48 -15.15
CA GLU A 145 2.01 19.35 -16.44
C GLU A 145 1.05 19.46 -17.62
N TYR A 146 -0.12 18.83 -17.53
CA TYR A 146 -1.15 18.92 -18.57
C TYR A 146 -1.65 20.36 -18.76
N ARG A 147 -1.91 21.07 -17.65
CA ARG A 147 -2.26 22.49 -17.68
C ARG A 147 -1.16 23.31 -18.35
N PHE A 148 0.10 23.08 -17.96
CA PHE A 148 1.24 23.74 -18.57
C PHE A 148 1.38 23.41 -20.06
N LEU A 149 1.11 22.17 -20.48
CA LEU A 149 1.15 21.76 -21.89
C LEU A 149 0.13 22.52 -22.74
N LYS A 150 -1.08 22.76 -22.22
CA LYS A 150 -2.17 23.45 -22.90
C LYS A 150 -2.03 24.97 -22.99
N GLN A 151 -1.14 25.58 -22.20
CA GLN A 151 -0.89 27.01 -22.25
C GLN A 151 -0.31 27.40 -23.62
N THR A 152 -0.83 28.44 -24.25
CA THR A 152 -0.35 28.92 -25.57
C THR A 152 0.77 29.93 -25.44
N ASP A 153 0.77 30.69 -24.35
CA ASP A 153 1.69 31.80 -24.09
C ASP A 153 2.78 31.33 -23.12
N LYS A 154 3.76 30.57 -23.63
CA LYS A 154 4.91 30.09 -22.84
C LYS A 154 6.17 30.82 -23.23
N GLU A 155 6.91 31.29 -22.25
CA GLU A 155 8.22 31.87 -22.44
C GLU A 155 9.34 30.82 -22.30
N PRO A 156 10.49 31.01 -22.96
CA PRO A 156 11.65 30.15 -22.77
C PRO A 156 12.10 30.14 -21.31
N GLY A 157 12.04 28.97 -20.67
CA GLY A 157 12.40 28.80 -19.26
C GLY A 157 11.21 28.67 -18.32
N ASP A 158 9.98 28.82 -18.83
CA ASP A 158 8.77 28.49 -18.08
C ASP A 158 8.73 27.01 -17.73
N LYS A 159 8.15 26.73 -16.57
CA LYS A 159 8.05 25.39 -15.99
C LYS A 159 6.62 25.14 -15.59
N ALA A 160 6.25 23.87 -15.55
CA ALA A 160 4.99 23.48 -14.91
C ALA A 160 5.00 23.98 -13.45
N ARG A 161 3.83 24.33 -12.95
CA ARG A 161 3.68 24.78 -11.56
C ARG A 161 2.59 23.97 -10.91
N LEU A 162 2.96 23.20 -9.90
CA LEU A 162 2.05 22.42 -9.06
C LEU A 162 1.35 23.38 -8.10
N GLU A 163 0.04 23.49 -8.25
CA GLU A 163 -0.82 24.41 -7.53
C GLU A 163 -1.79 23.68 -6.59
N GLU A 164 -2.42 24.43 -5.70
CA GLU A 164 -3.46 23.92 -4.79
C GLU A 164 -4.63 23.29 -5.55
N GLU A 165 -5.04 23.90 -6.67
CA GLU A 165 -6.12 23.42 -7.53
C GLU A 165 -5.88 21.97 -8.03
N ASP A 166 -4.62 21.60 -8.31
CA ASP A 166 -4.30 20.25 -8.77
C ASP A 166 -4.60 19.20 -7.70
N PHE A 167 -4.31 19.52 -6.43
CA PHE A 167 -4.64 18.65 -5.31
C PHE A 167 -6.13 18.66 -4.99
N HIS A 168 -6.81 19.80 -5.12
CA HIS A 168 -8.26 19.88 -4.94
C HIS A 168 -8.99 18.97 -5.92
N ASN A 169 -8.63 19.03 -7.22
CA ASN A 169 -9.17 18.16 -8.25
C ASN A 169 -8.94 16.67 -7.93
N VAL A 170 -7.77 16.32 -7.40
CA VAL A 170 -7.48 14.94 -6.98
C VAL A 170 -8.34 14.50 -5.80
N CYS A 171 -8.54 15.37 -4.81
CA CYS A 171 -9.42 15.11 -3.67
C CYS A 171 -10.87 14.92 -4.11
N GLU A 172 -11.37 15.76 -5.02
CA GLU A 172 -12.73 15.61 -5.58
C GLU A 172 -12.89 14.27 -6.32
N MET A 173 -11.94 13.92 -7.19
CA MET A 173 -11.97 12.65 -7.93
C MET A 173 -11.96 11.44 -6.98
N ALA A 174 -11.10 11.47 -5.96
CA ALA A 174 -11.02 10.40 -4.96
C ALA A 174 -12.27 10.34 -4.07
N GLY A 175 -12.83 11.49 -3.71
CA GLY A 175 -14.09 11.60 -2.96
C GLY A 175 -15.27 11.04 -3.74
N ALA A 176 -15.39 11.39 -5.02
CA ALA A 176 -16.42 10.86 -5.93
C ALA A 176 -16.29 9.34 -6.08
N PHE A 177 -15.07 8.81 -6.26
CA PHE A 177 -14.83 7.38 -6.34
C PHE A 177 -15.18 6.65 -5.04
N ARG A 178 -14.80 7.20 -3.88
CA ARG A 178 -15.17 6.63 -2.57
C ARG A 178 -16.68 6.66 -2.33
N LYS A 179 -17.36 7.73 -2.73
CA LYS A 179 -18.82 7.82 -2.66
C LYS A 179 -19.48 6.78 -3.57
N TYR A 180 -18.95 6.57 -4.76
CA TYR A 180 -19.38 5.52 -5.67
C TYR A 180 -19.17 4.13 -5.06
N LEU A 181 -17.97 3.82 -4.56
CA LEU A 181 -17.69 2.56 -3.88
C LEU A 181 -18.61 2.34 -2.69
N LYS A 182 -18.84 3.36 -1.84
CA LYS A 182 -19.82 3.27 -0.76
C LYS A 182 -21.24 3.05 -1.28
N GLY A 183 -21.63 3.66 -2.40
CA GLY A 183 -22.94 3.41 -3.02
C GLY A 183 -23.10 2.00 -3.58
N VAL A 184 -22.02 1.41 -4.10
CA VAL A 184 -21.98 0.03 -4.60
C VAL A 184 -21.88 -0.98 -3.43
N ALA A 185 -21.05 -0.66 -2.44
CA ALA A 185 -20.88 -1.41 -1.20
C ALA A 185 -22.06 -1.21 -0.22
N LEU A 186 -22.95 -0.24 -0.41
CA LEU A 186 -24.24 -0.22 0.29
C LEU A 186 -25.18 -1.34 -0.22
N GLY A 187 -24.80 -2.07 -1.28
CA GLY A 187 -25.33 -3.40 -1.60
C GLY A 187 -24.49 -4.57 -1.03
N ALA A 188 -23.32 -4.30 -0.43
CA ALA A 188 -22.35 -5.28 0.06
C ALA A 188 -21.31 -4.60 0.97
N ASP A 189 -21.67 -4.38 2.23
CA ASP A 189 -20.92 -3.54 3.18
C ASP A 189 -19.52 -4.15 3.44
N GLU A 190 -18.46 -3.51 2.93
CA GLU A 190 -17.07 -4.00 3.03
C GLU A 190 -16.54 -3.93 4.47
N ASP A 191 -16.96 -2.93 5.24
CA ASP A 191 -16.56 -2.81 6.65
C ASP A 191 -17.30 -3.87 7.49
N GLN A 192 -18.57 -4.13 7.19
CA GLN A 192 -19.31 -5.24 7.81
C GLN A 192 -18.81 -6.61 7.33
N ARG A 193 -18.30 -6.75 6.09
CA ARG A 193 -17.63 -7.97 5.62
C ARG A 193 -16.30 -8.17 6.34
N ALA A 194 -15.46 -7.14 6.50
CA ALA A 194 -14.19 -7.26 7.22
C ALA A 194 -14.38 -7.61 8.71
N ILE A 195 -15.45 -7.10 9.34
CA ILE A 195 -15.85 -7.44 10.72
C ILE A 195 -16.49 -8.84 10.78
N ASN A 196 -17.38 -9.19 9.85
CA ASN A 196 -18.03 -10.51 9.81
C ASN A 196 -17.07 -11.63 9.41
N GLU A 197 -16.01 -11.34 8.65
CA GLU A 197 -14.98 -12.30 8.24
C GLU A 197 -13.87 -12.50 9.29
N ARG A 198 -13.85 -11.75 10.40
CA ARG A 198 -12.79 -11.80 11.44
C ARG A 198 -11.37 -11.51 10.92
N THR A 199 -11.25 -10.71 9.87
CA THR A 199 -9.97 -10.51 9.14
C THR A 199 -9.05 -9.47 9.81
N ARG A 200 -9.58 -8.59 10.67
CA ARG A 200 -8.82 -7.61 11.48
C ARG A 200 -9.54 -7.30 12.79
N ASN A 201 -8.78 -7.12 13.88
CA ASN A 201 -9.29 -6.59 15.14
C ASN A 201 -8.44 -5.37 15.54
N ASP A 202 -8.82 -4.19 15.03
CA ASP A 202 -8.17 -2.91 15.37
C ASP A 202 -8.72 -2.32 16.68
N VAL A 203 -9.50 -3.10 17.46
CA VAL A 203 -10.21 -2.63 18.65
C VAL A 203 -9.67 -3.32 19.91
N GLY A 204 -8.61 -2.75 20.47
CA GLY A 204 -8.38 -2.70 21.92
C GLY A 204 -7.58 -3.84 22.57
N GLY A 205 -6.53 -3.42 23.30
CA GLY A 205 -6.17 -3.97 24.61
C GLY A 205 -4.99 -4.92 24.66
N GLU A 206 -3.90 -4.42 25.25
CA GLU A 206 -2.80 -5.06 26.01
C GLU A 206 -2.41 -6.53 25.75
N TRP A 207 -1.09 -6.72 25.63
CA TRP A 207 -0.36 -8.00 25.54
C TRP A 207 -0.72 -9.01 26.63
#